data_AF-A0AAU8ITI9-F1
#
_entry.id   AF-A0AAU8ITI9-F1
#
_cell.length_a   1.000
_cell.length_b   1.000
_cell.length_c   1.000
_cell.angle_alpha   90.00
_cell.angle_beta   90.00
_cell.angle_gamma   90.00
#
_symmetry.space_group_name_H-M   'P 1'
#
loop_
_entity.id
_entity.type
_entity.pdbx_description
1 polymer ?
#
loop_
_entity_poly.entity_id
_entity_poly.type
_entity_poly.pdbx_seq_one_letter_code
_entity_poly.pdbx_strand_id
1 'polypeptide(L)'
;MGQRTQATAGCLSALAGLGLGLAVWLELTEGRVHRFETGPDWRLVSLALPACLLGGIAVGTLGGLLLHRLLGPRLRSRRQGPPDPG
;
A
#
# COMPACT_ATOMS: atom_id res chain seq x y z
N MET A 1 -10.60 9.71 21.11
CA MET A 1 -10.95 8.68 20.09
C MET A 1 -10.04 8.66 18.84
N GLY A 2 -9.31 9.73 18.49
CA GLY A 2 -8.53 9.80 17.24
C GLY A 2 -7.32 8.85 17.10
N GLN A 3 -6.80 8.30 18.21
CA GLN A 3 -5.62 7.43 18.19
C GLN A 3 -5.90 6.03 17.61
N ARG A 4 -7.09 5.46 17.92
CA ARG A 4 -7.50 4.14 17.41
C ARG A 4 -7.76 4.16 15.91
N THR A 5 -8.39 5.23 15.43
CA THR A 5 -8.65 5.43 14.00
C THR A 5 -7.38 5.66 13.19
N GLN A 6 -6.34 6.26 13.78
CA GLN A 6 -5.05 6.44 13.12
C GLN A 6 -4.27 5.12 13.02
N ALA A 7 -4.33 4.28 14.06
CA ALA A 7 -3.71 2.97 14.04
C ALA A 7 -4.36 2.02 13.01
N THR A 8 -5.70 2.00 12.94
CA THR A 8 -6.41 1.19 11.94
C THR A 8 -6.16 1.69 10.52
N ALA A 9 -6.10 3.00 10.30
CA ALA A 9 -5.77 3.57 8.99
C ALA A 9 -4.34 3.18 8.54
N GLY A 10 -3.37 3.20 9.45
CA GLY A 10 -2.01 2.72 9.19
C GLY A 10 -1.95 1.23 8.84
N CYS A 11 -2.71 0.41 9.57
CA CYS A 11 -2.75 -1.04 9.31
C CYS A 11 -3.41 -1.37 7.96
N LEU A 12 -4.50 -0.66 7.60
CA LEU A 12 -5.20 -0.82 6.33
C LEU A 12 -4.34 -0.38 5.13
N SER A 13 -3.56 0.68 5.27
CA SER A 13 -2.65 1.13 4.21
C SER A 13 -1.47 0.18 4.02
N ALA A 14 -0.96 -0.42 5.09
CA ALA A 14 0.04 -1.49 5.00
C ALA A 14 -0.53 -2.75 4.31
N LEU A 15 -1.75 -3.18 4.66
CA LEU A 15 -2.43 -4.30 4.01
C LEU A 15 -2.72 -4.03 2.52
N ALA A 16 -3.15 -2.82 2.18
CA ALA A 16 -3.35 -2.42 0.79
C ALA A 16 -2.04 -2.43 -0.01
N GLY A 17 -0.94 -1.96 0.57
CA GLY A 17 0.39 -2.03 -0.03
C GLY A 17 0.87 -3.48 -0.25
N LEU A 18 0.64 -4.34 0.73
CA LEU A 18 0.97 -5.77 0.63
C LEU A 18 0.18 -6.45 -0.49
N GLY A 19 -1.12 -6.16 -0.61
CA GLY A 19 -1.95 -6.66 -1.71
C GLY A 19 -1.50 -6.17 -3.08
N LEU A 20 -1.10 -4.90 -3.19
CA LEU A 20 -0.53 -4.33 -4.42
C LEU A 20 0.79 -5.00 -4.81
N GLY A 21 1.70 -5.21 -3.86
CA GLY A 21 2.95 -5.93 -4.10
C GLY A 21 2.74 -7.37 -4.55
N LEU A 22 1.71 -8.04 -3.99
CA LEU A 22 1.32 -9.38 -4.38
C LEU A 22 0.72 -9.41 -5.80
N ALA A 23 -0.14 -8.45 -6.16
CA ALA A 23 -0.74 -8.35 -7.49
C ALA A 23 0.33 -8.12 -8.58
N VAL A 24 1.28 -7.21 -8.33
CA VAL A 24 2.41 -6.96 -9.25
C VAL A 24 3.28 -8.21 -9.39
N TRP A 25 3.52 -8.94 -8.31
CA TRP A 25 4.23 -10.21 -8.38
C TRP A 25 3.48 -11.24 -9.23
N LEU A 26 2.16 -11.36 -9.07
CA LEU A 26 1.32 -12.27 -9.87
C LEU A 26 1.42 -11.95 -11.37
N GLU A 27 1.28 -10.69 -11.77
CA GLU A 27 1.46 -10.25 -13.17
C GLU A 27 2.85 -10.57 -13.72
N LEU A 28 3.91 -10.28 -12.94
CA LEU A 28 5.30 -10.58 -13.32
C LEU A 28 5.54 -12.08 -13.43
N THR A 29 4.86 -12.89 -12.63
CA THR A 29 4.93 -14.34 -12.74
C THR A 29 4.12 -14.85 -13.91
N GLU A 30 2.89 -14.39 -14.18
CA GLU A 30 2.07 -14.83 -15.33
C GLU A 30 2.83 -14.67 -16.65
N GLY A 31 3.47 -13.51 -16.87
CA GLY A 31 4.32 -13.28 -18.04
C GLY A 31 5.58 -14.16 -18.11
N ARG A 32 5.95 -14.81 -16.99
CA ARG A 32 7.12 -15.70 -16.88
C ARG A 32 6.78 -17.17 -16.61
N VAL A 33 5.51 -17.54 -16.38
CA VAL A 33 5.07 -18.95 -16.25
C VAL A 33 5.38 -19.72 -17.53
N HIS A 34 5.28 -19.08 -18.69
CA HIS A 34 5.69 -19.67 -19.96
C HIS A 34 7.19 -20.02 -20.03
N ARG A 35 8.03 -19.39 -19.20
CA ARG A 35 9.48 -19.66 -19.12
C ARG A 35 9.83 -20.68 -18.03
N PHE A 36 8.93 -20.93 -17.09
CA PHE A 36 9.08 -21.99 -16.08
C PHE A 36 8.99 -23.40 -16.68
N GLU A 37 8.31 -23.58 -17.82
CA GLU A 37 8.31 -24.86 -18.55
C GLU A 37 9.69 -25.22 -19.11
N THR A 38 10.57 -24.23 -19.31
CA THR A 38 11.94 -24.44 -19.83
C THR A 38 12.97 -24.68 -18.71
N GLY A 39 12.61 -24.43 -17.44
CA GLY A 39 13.45 -24.69 -16.28
C GLY A 39 12.99 -23.93 -15.02
N PRO A 40 13.01 -24.55 -13.82
CA PRO A 40 12.51 -23.90 -12.60
C PRO A 40 13.46 -22.79 -12.12
N ASP A 41 13.06 -21.54 -12.35
CA ASP A 41 13.81 -20.37 -11.92
C ASP A 41 13.46 -20.00 -10.46
N TRP A 42 14.05 -20.74 -9.50
CA TRP A 42 13.79 -20.57 -8.06
C TRP A 42 14.05 -19.15 -7.52
N ARG A 43 14.80 -18.33 -8.25
CA ARG A 43 15.05 -16.90 -7.96
C ARG A 43 13.78 -16.05 -7.96
N LEU A 44 12.79 -16.39 -8.78
CA LEU A 44 11.51 -15.69 -8.85
C LEU A 44 10.69 -15.83 -7.57
N VAL A 45 10.79 -17.00 -6.92
CA VAL A 45 10.09 -17.26 -5.66
C VAL A 45 10.92 -16.78 -4.47
N SER A 46 12.22 -17.01 -4.47
CA SER A 46 13.09 -16.70 -3.31
C SER A 46 13.51 -15.23 -3.20
N LEU A 47 13.72 -14.52 -4.32
CA LEU A 47 14.12 -13.11 -4.31
C LEU A 47 13.00 -12.18 -4.77
N ALA A 48 12.31 -12.49 -5.87
CA ALA A 48 11.36 -11.54 -6.44
C ALA A 48 10.09 -11.41 -5.59
N LEU A 49 9.61 -12.51 -4.98
CA LEU A 49 8.44 -12.50 -4.09
C LEU A 49 8.65 -11.62 -2.85
N PRO A 50 9.70 -11.80 -2.02
CA PRO A 50 9.93 -10.91 -0.89
C PRO A 50 10.25 -9.48 -1.31
N ALA A 51 10.95 -9.26 -2.43
CA ALA A 51 11.20 -7.91 -2.95
C ALA A 51 9.90 -7.18 -3.36
N CYS A 52 8.99 -7.87 -4.05
CA CYS A 52 7.68 -7.32 -4.43
C CYS A 52 6.80 -7.05 -3.21
N LEU A 53 6.78 -7.95 -2.22
CA LEU A 53 6.04 -7.70 -0.97
C LEU A 53 6.60 -6.50 -0.21
N LEU A 54 7.92 -6.45 0.02
CA LEU A 54 8.56 -5.34 0.72
C LEU A 54 8.38 -4.02 -0.03
N GLY A 55 8.54 -4.04 -1.36
CA GLY A 55 8.29 -2.88 -2.21
C GLY A 55 6.83 -2.42 -2.16
N GLY A 56 5.88 -3.35 -2.22
CA GLY A 56 4.45 -3.05 -2.11
C GLY A 56 4.08 -2.44 -0.77
N ILE A 57 4.57 -3.00 0.34
CA ILE A 57 4.37 -2.44 1.69
C ILE A 57 4.98 -1.04 1.79
N ALA A 58 6.21 -0.84 1.29
CA ALA A 58 6.86 0.46 1.30
C ALA A 58 6.07 1.50 0.51
N VAL A 59 5.61 1.17 -0.70
CA VAL A 59 4.81 2.07 -1.54
C VAL A 59 3.44 2.33 -0.92
N GLY A 60 2.76 1.32 -0.38
CA GLY A 60 1.45 1.49 0.25
C GLY A 60 1.50 2.32 1.52
N THR A 61 2.54 2.14 2.35
CA THR A 61 2.74 2.94 3.57
C THR A 61 3.17 4.37 3.26
N LEU A 62 4.15 4.58 2.37
CA LEU A 62 4.56 5.91 1.92
C LEU A 62 3.43 6.65 1.22
N GLY A 63 2.73 5.98 0.30
CA GLY A 63 1.59 6.53 -0.43
C GLY A 63 0.42 6.87 0.49
N GLY A 64 0.08 5.98 1.43
CA GLY A 64 -0.94 6.24 2.45
C GLY A 64 -0.58 7.42 3.36
N LEU A 65 0.69 7.53 3.75
CA LEU A 65 1.18 8.66 4.55
C LEU A 65 1.13 9.97 3.75
N LEU A 66 1.55 9.96 2.48
CA LEU A 66 1.49 11.12 1.60
C LEU A 66 0.04 11.58 1.39
N LEU A 67 -0.86 10.64 1.11
CA LEU A 67 -2.28 10.90 0.90
C LEU A 67 -2.91 11.47 2.18
N HIS A 68 -2.60 10.91 3.34
CA HIS A 68 -3.08 11.43 4.62
C HIS A 68 -2.52 12.83 4.92
N ARG A 69 -1.26 13.12 4.54
CA ARG A 69 -0.68 14.47 4.66
C ARG A 69 -1.33 15.48 3.72
N LEU A 70 -1.70 15.06 2.50
CA LEU A 70 -2.31 15.91 1.49
C LEU A 70 -3.80 16.17 1.77
N LEU A 71 -4.54 15.16 2.22
CA LEU A 71 -5.97 15.25 2.54
C LEU A 71 -6.25 15.68 3.98
N GLY A 72 -5.30 15.50 4.91
CA GLY A 72 -5.39 15.90 6.31
C GLY A 72 -5.77 17.37 6.53
N PRO A 73 -5.13 18.36 5.87
CA PRO A 73 -5.53 19.76 6.01
C PRO A 73 -6.94 20.03 5.45
N ARG A 74 -7.35 19.35 4.36
CA ARG A 74 -8.69 19.51 3.78
C ARG A 74 -9.79 18.94 4.68
N LEU A 75 -9.55 17.78 5.28
CA LEU A 75 -10.46 17.15 6.25
C LEU A 75 -10.54 17.94 7.57
N ARG A 76 -9.44 18.58 7.99
CA ARG A 76 -9.40 19.43 9.18
C ARG A 76 -10.15 20.75 8.97
N SER A 77 -10.01 21.39 7.81
CA SER A 77 -10.82 22.56 7.44
C SER A 77 -12.31 22.23 7.37
N ARG A 78 -12.69 21.03 6.89
CA ARG A 78 -14.11 20.64 6.82
C ARG A 78 -14.75 20.42 8.20
N ARG A 79 -13.96 20.16 9.25
CA ARG A 79 -14.45 20.08 10.64
C ARG A 79 -14.56 21.44 11.33
N GLN A 80 -13.80 22.43 10.87
CA GLN A 80 -14.00 23.82 11.26
C GLN A 80 -15.08 24.41 10.34
N GLY A 81 -16.33 23.97 10.55
CA GLY A 81 -17.50 24.66 10.00
C GLY A 81 -17.51 26.14 10.44
N PRO A 82 -18.27 26.98 9.72
CA PRO A 82 -18.17 28.43 9.81
C PRO A 82 -18.29 28.92 11.27
N PRO A 83 -17.52 29.96 11.66
CA PRO A 83 -17.66 30.54 12.99
C PRO A 83 -19.10 31.01 13.20
N ASP A 84 -19.70 30.61 14.33
CA ASP A 84 -21.00 31.11 14.76
C ASP A 84 -20.99 32.65 14.74
N PRO A 85 -21.94 33.30 14.06
CA PRO A 85 -22.13 34.73 14.19
C PRO A 85 -22.77 34.99 15.56
N GLY A 86 -21.96 35.45 16.51
CA GLY A 86 -22.44 36.07 17.74
C GLY A 86 -23.08 37.43 17.50
#